data_AF-A0A180FA83-F1
#
_entry.id   AF-A0A180FA83-F1
#
_cell.length_a   1.000
_cell.length_b   1.000
_cell.length_c   1.000
_cell.angle_alpha   90.00
_cell.angle_beta   90.00
_cell.angle_gamma   90.00
#
_symmetry.space_group_name_H-M   'P 1'
#
loop_
_entity.id
_entity.type
_entity.pdbx_description
1 polymer ?
#
loop_
_entity_poly.entity_id
_entity_poly.type
_entity_poly.pdbx_seq_one_letter_code
_entity_poly.pdbx_strand_id
1 'polypeptide(L)' 'MTARKDHIKHALHNEKICNYLGKNESHSDWVIITAFYSALHFTRHLIVSECLGGSGIVSFENIFLQNKRYSDGRHGF' A
#
# COMPACT_ATOMS: atom_id res chain seq x y z
N MET A 1 5.86 -12.64 10.53
CA MET A 1 6.08 -11.34 11.22
C MET A 1 6.84 -10.30 10.37
N THR A 2 7.30 -10.64 9.16
CA THR A 2 8.17 -9.81 8.31
C THR A 2 7.42 -8.76 7.48
N ALA A 3 6.34 -9.14 6.77
CA ALA A 3 5.62 -8.26 5.83
C ALA A 3 5.10 -6.93 6.40
N ARG A 4 4.70 -6.89 7.69
CA ARG A 4 4.21 -5.66 8.34
C ARG A 4 5.30 -4.60 8.50
N LYS A 5 6.53 -5.02 8.84
CA LYS A 5 7.67 -4.09 9.00
C LYS A 5 8.13 -3.55 7.65
N ASP A 6 7.87 -4.28 6.57
CA ASP A 6 8.31 -3.90 5.24
C ASP A 6 7.44 -2.75 4.67
N HIS A 7 6.11 -2.77 4.88
CA HIS A 7 5.24 -1.68 4.41
C HIS A 7 5.51 -0.32 5.05
N ILE A 8 5.74 -0.27 6.37
CA ILE A 8 6.10 1.01 7.04
C ILE A 8 7.44 1.52 6.48
N LYS A 9 8.42 0.63 6.28
CA LYS A 9 9.71 1.02 5.69
C LYS A 9 9.56 1.57 4.28
N HIS A 10 8.74 0.93 3.44
CA HIS A 10 8.45 1.43 2.10
C HIS A 10 7.70 2.77 2.12
N ALA A 11 6.74 2.94 3.04
CA ALA A 11 6.02 4.21 3.20
C ALA A 11 6.97 5.36 3.55
N LEU A 12 7.83 5.16 4.55
CA LEU A 12 8.82 6.14 5.00
C LEU A 12 9.90 6.41 3.94
N HIS A 13 10.30 5.38 3.18
CA HIS A 13 11.23 5.56 2.06
C HIS A 13 10.61 6.45 0.99
N ASN A 14 9.39 6.15 0.54
CA ASN A 14 8.71 6.92 -0.50
C ASN A 14 8.42 8.36 -0.06
N GLU A 15 8.11 8.59 1.22
CA GLU A 15 7.96 9.93 1.79
C GLU A 15 9.27 10.72 1.70
N LYS A 16 10.41 10.10 2.05
CA LYS A 16 11.72 10.75 1.93
C LYS A 16 12.06 11.10 0.48
N ILE A 17 11.75 10.21 -0.47
CA ILE A 17 11.94 10.49 -1.90
C ILE A 17 11.03 11.64 -2.36
N CYS A 18 9.74 11.63 -1.96
CA CYS A 18 8.80 12.71 -2.24
C CYS A 18 9.34 14.07 -1.77
N ASN A 19 9.81 14.14 -0.51
CA ASN A 19 10.39 15.36 0.07
C ASN A 19 11.69 15.78 -0.60
N TYR A 20 12.48 14.84 -1.12
CA TYR A 20 13.70 15.13 -1.89
C TYR A 20 13.36 15.72 -3.26
N LEU A 21 12.43 15.09 -3.98
CA LEU A 21 12.01 15.49 -5.32
C LEU A 21 11.24 16.81 -5.33
N GLY A 22 10.42 17.06 -4.31
CA GLY A 22 9.61 18.28 -4.17
C GLY A 22 10.43 19.57 -4.00
N LYS A 23 11.75 19.47 -3.84
CA LYS A 23 12.66 20.62 -3.87
C LYS A 23 12.93 21.15 -5.28
N ASN A 24 12.53 20.41 -6.31
CA ASN A 24 12.71 20.78 -7.70
C ASN A 24 11.39 20.58 -8.47
N GLU A 25 10.86 21.67 -9.03
CA GLU A 25 9.60 21.70 -9.75
C GLU A 25 9.57 20.76 -10.98
N SER A 26 10.74 20.40 -11.54
CA SER A 26 10.86 19.49 -12.69
C SER A 26 10.47 18.03 -12.39
N HIS A 27 10.23 17.68 -11.12
CA HIS A 27 9.88 16.31 -10.71
C HIS A 27 8.46 16.20 -10.15
N SER A 28 7.57 17.14 -10.51
CA SER A 28 6.19 17.22 -10.01
C SER A 28 5.41 15.91 -10.19
N ASP A 29 5.53 15.24 -11.34
CA ASP A 29 4.89 13.93 -11.57
C ASP A 29 5.38 12.87 -10.57
N TRP A 30 6.69 12.84 -10.31
CA TRP A 30 7.29 11.89 -9.38
C TRP A 30 6.94 12.20 -7.92
N VAL A 31 6.77 13.48 -7.57
CA VAL A 31 6.25 13.89 -6.25
C VAL A 31 4.86 13.31 -6.04
N ILE A 32 3.97 13.43 -7.02
CA ILE A 32 2.61 12.86 -6.94
C ILE A 32 2.67 11.33 -6.78
N ILE A 33 3.46 10.66 -7.61
CA ILE A 33 3.61 9.19 -7.58
C ILE A 33 4.14 8.71 -6.23
N THR A 34 5.19 9.35 -5.73
CA THR A 34 5.86 8.93 -4.48
C THR A 34 5.01 9.25 -3.25
N ALA A 35 4.30 10.37 -3.24
CA ALA A 35 3.29 10.69 -2.23
C ALA A 35 2.17 9.64 -2.21
N PHE A 36 1.62 9.30 -3.38
CA PHE A 36 0.57 8.29 -3.51
C PHE A 36 1.03 6.91 -3.00
N TYR A 37 2.21 6.44 -3.41
CA TYR A 37 2.70 5.15 -2.94
C TYR A 37 3.08 5.15 -1.45
N SER A 38 3.52 6.27 -0.90
CA SER A 38 3.72 6.41 0.55
C SER A 38 2.40 6.22 1.30
N ALA A 39 1.35 6.96 0.92
CA ALA A 39 0.02 6.84 1.50
C ALA A 39 -0.55 5.41 1.37
N LEU A 40 -0.44 4.80 0.19
CA LEU A 40 -0.92 3.42 -0.04
C LEU A 40 -0.27 2.42 0.92
N HIS A 41 1.03 2.53 1.18
CA HIS A 41 1.71 1.64 2.12
C HIS A 41 1.29 1.87 3.58
N PHE A 42 1.08 3.12 4.00
CA PHE A 42 0.52 3.41 5.33
C PHE A 42 -0.90 2.86 5.48
N THR A 43 -1.78 3.14 4.51
CA THR A 43 -3.16 2.65 4.52
C THR A 43 -3.21 1.13 4.54
N ARG A 44 -2.38 0.44 3.75
CA ARG A 44 -2.27 -1.03 3.79
C ARG A 44 -1.84 -1.55 5.16
N HIS A 45 -0.88 -0.89 5.80
CA HIS A 45 -0.45 -1.28 7.15
C HIS A 45 -1.60 -1.19 8.17
N LEU A 46 -2.42 -0.14 8.09
CA LEU A 46 -3.54 0.09 8.99
C LEU A 46 -4.70 -0.89 8.73
N ILE A 47 -5.17 -0.99 7.48
CA ILE A 47 -6.31 -1.86 7.11
C ILE A 47 -6.03 -3.32 7.46
N VAL A 48 -4.84 -3.83 7.11
CA VAL A 48 -4.48 -5.24 7.38
C VAL A 48 -4.31 -5.48 8.88
N SER A 49 -4.00 -4.45 9.66
CA SER A 49 -3.88 -4.57 11.12
C SER A 49 -5.24 -4.64 11.83
N GLU A 50 -6.29 -4.00 11.30
CA GLU A 50 -7.64 -4.05 11.89
C GLU A 50 -8.41 -5.36 11.60
N CYS A 51 -8.06 -6.08 10.52
CA CYS A 51 -8.65 -7.41 10.25
C CYS A 51 -8.23 -8.48 11.28
N LEU A 52 -7.31 -8.18 12.20
CA LEU A 52 -6.74 -9.11 13.18
C LEU A 52 -7.57 -9.19 14.47
N GLY A 53 -8.77 -9.78 14.36
CA GLY A 53 -9.46 -10.38 15.50
C GLY A 53 -9.04 -11.84 15.77
N GLY A 54 -8.06 -12.38 15.04
CA GLY A 54 -7.69 -13.80 15.08
C GLY A 54 -6.29 -14.09 14.52
N SER A 55 -5.66 -15.13 15.06
CA SER A 55 -4.22 -15.46 15.00
C SER A 55 -3.70 -16.02 13.65
N GLY A 56 -4.01 -15.37 12.52
CA GLY A 56 -3.51 -15.75 11.19
C GLY A 56 -2.49 -14.76 10.61
N ILE A 57 -1.58 -15.23 9.73
CA ILE A 57 -0.81 -14.32 8.85
C ILE A 57 -1.78 -13.79 7.80
N VAL A 58 -2.34 -12.62 8.07
CA VAL A 58 -3.20 -11.90 7.13
C VAL A 58 -2.32 -11.02 6.24
N SER A 59 -2.25 -11.33 4.96
CA SER A 59 -1.70 -10.45 3.93
C SER A 59 -2.84 -9.77 3.18
N PHE A 60 -2.54 -8.63 2.53
CA PHE A 60 -3.49 -7.99 1.62
C PHE A 60 -3.98 -8.98 0.56
N GLU A 61 -3.07 -9.80 0.02
CA GLU A 61 -3.38 -10.84 -0.98
C GLU A 61 -4.38 -11.85 -0.44
N ASN A 62 -4.23 -12.28 0.82
CA ASN A 62 -5.17 -13.22 1.43
C ASN A 62 -6.57 -12.59 1.59
N ILE A 63 -6.65 -11.34 2.05
CA ILE A 63 -7.92 -10.60 2.15
C ILE A 63 -8.54 -10.44 0.76
N PHE A 64 -7.73 -10.03 -0.22
CA PHE A 64 -8.18 -9.81 -1.59
C PHE A 64 -8.72 -11.10 -2.19
N LEU A 65 -7.99 -12.22 -2.10
CA LEU A 65 -8.43 -13.51 -2.62
C LEU A 65 -9.68 -14.04 -1.92
N GLN A 66 -9.84 -13.79 -0.62
CA GLN A 66 -11.06 -14.15 0.13
C GLN A 66 -12.29 -13.34 -0.30
N ASN A 67 -12.12 -12.07 -0.66
CA ASN A 67 -13.21 -11.17 -0.99
C ASN A 67 -13.46 -11.03 -2.50
N LYS A 68 -12.53 -11.50 -3.34
CA LYS A 68 -12.65 -11.44 -4.79
C LYS A 68 -13.78 -12.36 -5.25
N ARG A 69 -14.86 -11.78 -5.77
CA ARG A 69 -15.92 -12.56 -6.40
C ARG A 69 -15.48 -12.99 -7.80
N TYR A 70 -15.94 -14.17 -8.22
CA TYR A 70 -15.62 -14.72 -9.54
C TYR A 70 -16.11 -13.79 -10.68
N SER A 71 -17.12 -12.97 -10.41
CA SER A 71 -17.69 -11.95 -11.31
C SER A 71 -16.84 -10.69 -11.49
N ASP A 72 -15.84 -10.44 -10.63
CA ASP A 72 -15.13 -9.14 -10.58
C ASP A 72 -13.96 -9.06 -11.59
N GLY A 73 -13.97 -9.91 -12.62
CA GLY A 73 -13.03 -9.82 -13.73
C GLY A 73 -13.36 -8.65 -14.67
N ARG A 74 -12.35 -8.12 -15.38
CA ARG A 74 -12.50 -7.03 -16.37
C ARG A 74 -13.47 -7.35 -17.53
N HIS A 75 -13.95 -8.58 -17.63
CA HIS A 75 -14.93 -9.06 -18.61
C HIS A 75 -15.94 -10.03 -17.97
N GLY A 76 -16.53 -9.68 -16.83
CA GLY A 76 -17.72 -10.40 -16.34
C GLY A 76 -18.92 -10.08 -17.23
N PHE A 77 -19.36 -11.05 -18.03
CA PHE A 77 -20.72 -11.06 -18.60
C PHE A 77 -21.67 -11.74 -17.60
#